data_AF-A0A2A3H565-F1
#
_entry.id   AF-A0A2A3H565-F1
#
_cell.length_a   1.000
_cell.length_b   1.000
_cell.length_c   1.000
_cell.angle_alpha   90.00
_cell.angle_beta   90.00
_cell.angle_gamma   90.00
#
_symmetry.space_group_name_H-M   'P 1'
#
loop_
_entity.id
_entity.type
_entity.pdbx_description
1 polymer ?
#
loop_
_entity_poly.entity_id
_entity_poly.type
_entity_poly.pdbx_seq_one_letter_code
_entity_poly.pdbx_strand_id
1 'polypeptide(L)'
;MKRAALDNVERLTDSGKAVMSADDCTVASIVRETITSGKSASFYLSPSQAAAVRAWYWTPDRVKKTGIRTVSSAERDKIASDLGVKDIGTFRCNRIQCECGQVYGAFEFLQQGIKEHGKDAVLSVFALKNAAILRVNPPDLPVCPKCDELLTERMTYDNGTYGCSFGTED
;
A
#
# COMPACT_ATOMS: atom_id res chain seq x y z
N MET A 1 -29.25 -9.98 -3.00
CA MET A 1 -27.81 -10.35 -3.03
C MET A 1 -27.68 -11.73 -3.67
N LYS A 2 -26.72 -11.95 -4.57
CA LYS A 2 -26.56 -13.27 -5.24
C LYS A 2 -25.89 -14.27 -4.29
N ARG A 3 -26.23 -15.57 -4.38
CA ARG A 3 -25.64 -16.63 -3.55
C ARG A 3 -24.11 -16.65 -3.57
N ALA A 4 -23.50 -16.57 -4.76
CA ALA A 4 -22.05 -16.49 -4.90
C ALA A 4 -21.41 -15.28 -4.19
N ALA A 5 -22.14 -14.18 -4.01
CA ALA A 5 -21.66 -13.03 -3.24
C ALA A 5 -21.70 -13.32 -1.73
N LEU A 6 -22.73 -14.03 -1.25
CA LEU A 6 -22.81 -14.47 0.14
C LEU A 6 -21.71 -15.48 0.47
N ASP A 7 -21.43 -16.43 -0.42
CA ASP A 7 -20.34 -17.42 -0.24
C ASP A 7 -18.95 -16.74 -0.15
N ASN A 8 -18.76 -15.59 -0.80
CA ASN A 8 -17.54 -14.79 -0.68
C ASN A 8 -17.49 -14.04 0.67
N VAL A 9 -18.63 -13.51 1.12
CA VAL A 9 -18.74 -12.85 2.43
C VAL A 9 -18.46 -13.84 3.55
N GLU A 10 -19.09 -15.02 3.51
CA GLU A 10 -18.88 -16.08 4.49
C GLU A 10 -17.41 -16.49 4.57
N ARG A 11 -16.75 -16.71 3.43
CA ARG A 11 -15.31 -17.04 3.40
C ARG A 11 -14.43 -15.94 3.98
N LEU A 12 -14.76 -14.67 3.75
CA LEU A 12 -14.02 -13.55 4.34
C LEU A 12 -14.22 -13.52 5.86
N THR A 13 -15.45 -13.67 6.33
CA THR A 13 -15.74 -13.68 7.78
C THR A 13 -15.12 -14.86 8.50
N ASP A 14 -15.13 -16.05 7.88
CA ASP A 14 -14.54 -17.27 8.42
C ASP A 14 -13.01 -17.17 8.53
N SER A 15 -12.38 -16.36 7.67
CA SER A 15 -10.96 -16.00 7.78
C SER A 15 -10.63 -15.00 8.89
N GLY A 16 -11.60 -14.65 9.75
CA GLY A 16 -11.45 -13.67 10.82
C GLY A 16 -11.47 -12.21 10.35
N LYS A 17 -11.86 -11.94 9.09
CA LYS A 17 -11.94 -10.59 8.53
C LYS A 17 -13.36 -10.05 8.63
N ALA A 18 -13.51 -8.80 9.06
CA ALA A 18 -14.81 -8.13 9.05
C ALA A 18 -15.17 -7.65 7.63
N VAL A 19 -16.42 -7.87 7.21
CA VAL A 19 -16.99 -7.28 6.00
C VAL A 19 -18.04 -6.25 6.44
N MET A 20 -17.91 -5.02 5.94
CA MET A 20 -18.82 -3.93 6.25
C MET A 20 -19.42 -3.37 4.97
N SER A 21 -20.73 -3.11 4.97
CA SER A 21 -21.43 -2.42 3.90
C SER A 21 -22.04 -1.14 4.45
N ALA A 22 -21.61 -0.02 3.90
CA ALA A 22 -22.08 1.32 4.23
C ALA A 22 -21.94 2.22 2.99
N ASP A 23 -22.51 3.42 3.03
CA ASP A 23 -22.28 4.41 1.99
C ASP A 23 -20.80 4.87 1.98
N ASP A 24 -20.38 5.44 0.84
CA ASP A 24 -18.99 5.82 0.61
C ASP A 24 -18.44 6.84 1.63
N CYS A 25 -19.28 7.74 2.14
CA CYS A 25 -18.87 8.75 3.13
C CYS A 25 -18.64 8.13 4.50
N THR A 26 -19.49 7.19 4.91
CA THR A 26 -19.32 6.44 6.16
C THR A 26 -18.04 5.60 6.11
N VAL A 27 -17.80 4.86 5.00
CA VAL A 27 -16.57 4.09 4.82
C VAL A 27 -15.34 4.99 4.88
N ALA A 28 -15.35 6.11 4.13
CA ALA A 28 -14.24 7.05 4.13
C ALA A 28 -13.97 7.64 5.53
N SER A 29 -15.02 7.95 6.30
CA SER A 29 -14.90 8.46 7.67
C SER A 29 -14.25 7.45 8.61
N ILE A 30 -14.61 6.17 8.52
CA ILE A 30 -14.00 5.10 9.31
C ILE A 30 -12.51 4.94 8.98
N VAL A 31 -12.16 5.01 7.70
CA VAL A 31 -10.75 4.96 7.27
C VAL A 31 -9.98 6.16 7.82
N ARG A 32 -10.54 7.37 7.72
CA ARG A 32 -9.93 8.60 8.25
C ARG A 32 -9.69 8.49 9.76
N GLU A 33 -10.70 8.08 10.51
CA GLU A 33 -10.60 7.88 11.95
C GLU A 33 -9.55 6.83 12.32
N THR A 34 -9.44 5.76 11.54
CA THR A 34 -8.42 4.73 11.75
C THR A 34 -7.01 5.30 11.53
N ILE A 35 -6.84 6.16 10.53
CA ILE A 35 -5.59 6.87 10.27
C ILE A 35 -5.28 7.82 11.43
N THR A 36 -6.19 8.73 11.78
CA THR A 36 -5.96 9.76 12.82
C THR A 36 -5.74 9.16 14.20
N SER A 37 -6.43 8.07 14.55
CA SER A 37 -6.25 7.38 15.84
C SER A 37 -4.99 6.51 15.93
N GLY A 38 -4.16 6.46 14.88
CA GLY A 38 -2.93 5.65 14.88
C GLY A 38 -3.16 4.13 14.88
N LYS A 39 -4.41 3.68 14.67
CA LYS A 39 -4.76 2.26 14.63
C LYS A 39 -4.26 1.60 13.36
N SER A 40 -4.01 0.29 13.42
CA SER A 40 -3.55 -0.49 12.28
C SER A 40 -4.72 -1.27 11.66
N ALA A 41 -4.91 -1.15 10.35
CA ALA A 41 -5.93 -1.89 9.62
C ALA A 41 -5.60 -1.97 8.12
N SER A 42 -6.19 -2.94 7.43
CA SER A 42 -6.18 -3.00 5.95
C SER A 42 -7.60 -2.92 5.43
N PHE A 43 -7.86 -1.96 4.54
CA PHE A 43 -9.17 -1.73 3.94
C PHE A 43 -9.18 -2.16 2.48
N TYR A 44 -10.22 -2.89 2.10
CA TYR A 44 -10.57 -3.20 0.72
C TYR A 44 -11.68 -2.24 0.30
N LEU A 45 -11.34 -1.28 -0.55
CA LEU A 45 -12.18 -0.13 -0.90
C LEU A 45 -12.63 -0.21 -2.36
N SER A 46 -13.80 0.33 -2.65
CA SER A 46 -14.14 0.67 -4.03
C SER A 46 -13.21 1.78 -4.57
N PRO A 47 -13.12 1.97 -5.90
CA PRO A 47 -12.35 3.08 -6.47
C PRO A 47 -12.81 4.46 -5.97
N SER A 48 -14.11 4.67 -5.79
CA SER A 48 -14.67 5.95 -5.28
C SER A 48 -14.28 6.21 -3.83
N GLN A 49 -14.38 5.19 -2.98
CA GLN A 49 -13.98 5.27 -1.57
C GLN A 49 -12.48 5.57 -1.43
N ALA A 50 -11.64 4.87 -2.19
CA ALA A 50 -10.20 5.09 -2.19
C ALA A 50 -9.85 6.50 -2.69
N ALA A 51 -10.52 7.01 -3.73
CA ALA A 51 -10.33 8.38 -4.21
C ALA A 51 -10.69 9.42 -3.13
N ALA A 52 -11.82 9.24 -2.43
CA ALA A 52 -12.25 10.14 -1.36
C ALA A 52 -11.29 10.18 -0.16
N VAL A 53 -10.71 9.03 0.20
CA VAL A 53 -9.67 8.97 1.26
C VAL A 53 -8.38 9.63 0.78
N ARG A 54 -7.94 9.34 -0.45
CA ARG A 54 -6.70 9.91 -1.00
C ARG A 54 -6.75 11.42 -1.16
N ALA A 55 -7.86 11.96 -1.63
CA ALA A 55 -8.05 13.40 -1.79
C ALA A 55 -7.89 14.15 -0.46
N TRP A 56 -8.31 13.53 0.64
CA TRP A 56 -8.10 14.06 1.98
C TRP A 56 -6.67 13.82 2.50
N TYR A 57 -6.12 12.62 2.31
CA TYR A 57 -4.84 12.24 2.90
C TYR A 57 -3.63 12.89 2.21
N TRP A 58 -3.60 12.87 0.88
CA TRP A 58 -2.44 13.32 0.08
C TRP A 58 -2.47 14.82 -0.22
N THR A 59 -2.27 15.63 0.82
CA THR A 59 -2.05 17.08 0.64
C THR A 59 -0.65 17.37 0.09
N PRO A 60 -0.43 18.52 -0.56
CA PRO A 60 0.91 18.93 -1.01
C PRO A 60 1.96 18.91 0.11
N ASP A 61 1.59 19.37 1.31
CA ASP A 61 2.48 19.36 2.48
C ASP A 61 2.83 17.95 2.92
N ARG A 62 1.87 17.02 2.90
CA ARG A 62 2.15 15.61 3.22
C ARG A 62 3.04 14.96 2.17
N VAL A 63 2.81 15.24 0.89
CA VAL A 63 3.68 14.74 -0.20
C VAL A 63 5.11 15.24 0.00
N LYS A 64 5.28 16.52 0.36
CA LYS A 64 6.59 17.10 0.68
C LYS A 64 7.22 16.48 1.93
N LYS A 65 6.48 16.36 3.03
CA LYS A 65 6.95 15.79 4.32
C LYS A 65 7.38 14.33 4.17
N THR A 66 6.63 13.54 3.42
CA THR A 66 6.92 12.11 3.22
C THR A 66 8.01 11.85 2.19
N GLY A 67 8.33 12.83 1.34
CA GLY A 67 9.29 12.64 0.24
C GLY A 67 8.83 11.62 -0.82
N ILE A 68 7.54 11.29 -0.84
CA ILE A 68 6.99 10.32 -1.80
C ILE A 68 7.12 10.87 -3.22
N ARG A 69 7.71 10.07 -4.12
CA ARG A 69 7.94 10.46 -5.52
C ARG A 69 7.70 9.31 -6.48
N THR A 70 7.31 9.65 -7.70
CA THR A 70 7.10 8.69 -8.78
C THR A 70 8.38 7.93 -9.07
N VAL A 71 8.26 6.62 -9.29
CA VAL A 71 9.38 5.77 -9.72
C VAL A 71 9.84 6.20 -11.11
N SER A 72 11.15 6.40 -11.27
CA SER A 72 11.76 6.81 -12.54
C SER A 72 11.60 5.73 -13.63
N SER A 73 11.75 6.11 -14.89
CA SER A 73 11.75 5.14 -16.01
C SER A 73 12.85 4.10 -15.84
N ALA A 74 14.09 4.52 -15.54
CA ALA A 74 15.20 3.60 -15.34
C ALA A 74 14.96 2.59 -14.21
N GLU A 75 14.35 3.01 -13.09
CA GLU A 75 14.01 2.10 -11.99
C GLU A 75 12.86 1.17 -12.38
N ARG A 76 11.87 1.64 -13.16
CA ARG A 76 10.80 0.79 -13.72
C ARG A 76 11.36 -0.28 -14.66
N ASP A 77 12.29 0.09 -15.53
CA ASP A 77 12.92 -0.85 -16.45
C ASP A 77 13.68 -1.93 -15.69
N LYS A 78 14.41 -1.54 -14.65
CA LYS A 78 15.11 -2.48 -13.75
C LYS A 78 14.14 -3.41 -13.01
N ILE A 79 13.03 -2.89 -12.48
CA ILE A 79 11.98 -3.70 -11.84
C ILE A 79 11.41 -4.71 -12.84
N ALA A 80 11.16 -4.28 -14.07
CA ALA A 80 10.62 -5.14 -15.12
C ALA A 80 11.62 -6.22 -15.56
N SER A 81 12.91 -5.89 -15.70
CA SER A 81 13.94 -6.85 -16.12
C SER A 81 14.28 -7.86 -15.02
N ASP A 82 14.51 -7.38 -13.80
CA ASP A 82 15.14 -8.22 -12.77
C ASP A 82 14.08 -8.92 -11.90
N LEU A 83 12.96 -8.26 -11.62
CA LEU A 83 11.89 -8.82 -10.80
C LEU A 83 10.76 -9.41 -11.67
N GLY A 84 10.71 -9.04 -12.95
CA GLY A 84 9.63 -9.42 -13.86
C GLY A 84 8.27 -8.88 -13.42
N VAL A 85 8.25 -7.74 -12.72
CA VAL A 85 7.04 -7.01 -12.35
C VAL A 85 6.83 -5.92 -13.40
N LYS A 86 5.88 -6.16 -14.30
CA LYS A 86 5.52 -5.22 -15.35
C LYS A 86 4.36 -4.35 -14.88
N ASP A 87 4.29 -3.13 -15.41
CA ASP A 87 3.14 -2.23 -15.24
C ASP A 87 2.80 -1.89 -13.78
N ILE A 88 3.76 -1.32 -13.05
CA ILE A 88 3.51 -0.77 -11.71
C ILE A 88 2.69 0.53 -11.71
N GLY A 89 2.06 0.90 -12.83
CA GLY A 89 1.16 2.06 -12.93
C GLY A 89 1.79 3.37 -12.46
N THR A 90 1.06 4.16 -11.67
CA THR A 90 1.54 5.44 -11.10
C THR A 90 2.27 5.25 -9.77
N PHE A 91 2.85 4.06 -9.52
CA PHE A 91 3.53 3.77 -8.26
C PHE A 91 4.56 4.85 -7.91
N ARG A 92 4.41 5.35 -6.69
CA ARG A 92 5.26 6.34 -6.06
C ARG A 92 5.57 5.85 -4.65
N CYS A 93 6.78 6.11 -4.19
CA CYS A 93 7.22 5.80 -2.83
C CYS A 93 8.30 6.79 -2.37
N ASN A 94 8.55 6.87 -1.07
CA ASN A 94 9.73 7.56 -0.55
C ASN A 94 11.00 6.72 -0.79
N ARG A 95 12.15 7.23 -0.36
CA ARG A 95 13.43 6.50 -0.35
C ARG A 95 13.98 6.55 1.07
N ILE A 96 14.47 5.42 1.54
CA ILE A 96 15.07 5.30 2.86
C ILE A 96 16.55 5.03 2.68
N GLN A 97 17.38 5.83 3.33
CA GLN A 97 18.84 5.68 3.29
C GLN A 97 19.27 4.76 4.43
N CYS A 98 19.79 3.58 4.10
CA CYS A 98 20.44 2.73 5.10
C CYS A 98 21.82 3.27 5.46
N GLU A 99 22.25 3.04 6.70
CA GLU A 99 23.60 3.38 7.20
C GLU A 99 24.72 2.71 6.39
N CYS A 100 24.46 1.53 5.80
CA CYS A 100 25.42 0.83 4.92
C CYS A 100 25.59 1.46 3.52
N GLY A 101 24.95 2.61 3.29
CA GLY A 101 24.95 3.36 2.03
C GLY A 101 23.91 2.89 1.00
N GLN A 102 23.21 1.78 1.24
CA GLN A 102 22.17 1.30 0.32
C GLN A 102 20.91 2.16 0.43
N VAL A 103 20.31 2.50 -0.70
CA VAL A 103 18.99 3.12 -0.75
C VAL A 103 17.93 2.03 -0.86
N TYR A 104 16.90 2.11 -0.04
CA TYR A 104 15.70 1.29 -0.14
C TYR A 104 14.61 2.10 -0.86
N GLY A 105 14.21 1.63 -2.05
CA GLY A 105 13.25 2.28 -2.93
C GLY A 105 12.18 1.32 -3.46
N ALA A 106 11.64 1.62 -4.64
CA ALA A 106 10.56 0.80 -5.19
C ALA A 106 11.06 -0.58 -5.59
N PHE A 107 12.28 -0.66 -6.11
CA PHE A 107 12.90 -1.93 -6.45
C PHE A 107 13.02 -2.83 -5.22
N GLU A 108 13.61 -2.33 -4.14
CA GLU A 108 13.83 -3.08 -2.90
C GLU A 108 12.50 -3.42 -2.22
N PHE A 109 11.52 -2.51 -2.25
CA PHE A 109 10.16 -2.77 -1.75
C PHE A 109 9.48 -3.93 -2.46
N LEU A 110 9.53 -3.96 -3.79
CA LEU A 110 8.94 -5.05 -4.56
C LEU A 110 9.73 -6.35 -4.40
N GLN A 111 11.06 -6.26 -4.32
CA GLN A 111 11.91 -7.41 -4.08
C GLN A 111 11.59 -8.06 -2.72
N GLN A 112 11.47 -7.27 -1.66
CA GLN A 112 11.07 -7.76 -0.34
C GLN A 112 9.67 -8.37 -0.38
N GLY A 113 8.70 -7.68 -0.99
CA GLY A 113 7.34 -8.21 -1.13
C GLY A 113 7.29 -9.55 -1.88
N ILE A 114 8.10 -9.73 -2.93
CA ILE A 114 8.21 -11.00 -3.66
C ILE A 114 8.80 -12.09 -2.76
N LYS A 115 9.84 -11.77 -1.98
CA LYS A 115 10.48 -12.70 -1.04
C LYS A 115 9.51 -13.17 0.04
N GLU A 116 8.68 -12.27 0.56
CA GLU A 116 7.80 -12.54 1.71
C GLU A 116 6.45 -13.14 1.31
N HIS A 117 5.90 -12.76 0.17
CA HIS A 117 4.52 -13.10 -0.21
C HIS A 117 4.43 -13.89 -1.52
N GLY A 118 5.54 -14.04 -2.23
CA GLY A 118 5.57 -14.64 -3.55
C GLY A 118 5.20 -13.64 -4.66
N LYS A 119 5.72 -13.91 -5.86
CA LYS A 119 5.57 -13.03 -7.02
C LYS A 119 4.12 -12.85 -7.45
N ASP A 120 3.32 -13.91 -7.43
CA ASP A 120 1.93 -13.88 -7.89
C ASP A 120 1.06 -12.98 -7.00
N ALA A 121 1.31 -12.98 -5.69
CA ALA A 121 0.61 -12.10 -4.75
C ALA A 121 0.93 -10.62 -5.05
N VAL A 122 2.22 -10.29 -5.25
CA VAL A 122 2.64 -8.94 -5.61
C VAL A 122 2.02 -8.49 -6.94
N LEU A 123 2.04 -9.33 -7.98
CA LEU A 123 1.43 -9.02 -9.26
C LEU A 123 -0.08 -8.83 -9.17
N SER A 124 -0.76 -9.62 -8.32
CA SER A 124 -2.21 -9.54 -8.13
C SER A 124 -2.65 -8.17 -7.58
N VAL A 125 -1.82 -7.53 -6.76
CA VAL A 125 -2.08 -6.18 -6.24
C VAL A 125 -2.10 -5.15 -7.36
N PHE A 126 -1.20 -5.25 -8.34
CA PHE A 126 -1.18 -4.34 -9.50
C PHE A 126 -2.26 -4.67 -10.54
N ALA A 127 -2.79 -5.90 -10.54
CA ALA A 127 -3.85 -6.33 -11.44
C ALA A 127 -5.27 -5.97 -10.97
N LEU A 128 -5.42 -5.34 -9.80
CA LEU A 128 -6.73 -4.93 -9.27
C LEU A 128 -7.40 -3.89 -10.18
N LYS A 129 -8.63 -4.20 -10.61
CA LYS A 129 -9.42 -3.33 -11.51
C LYS A 129 -10.53 -2.57 -10.80
N ASN A 130 -11.22 -3.22 -9.88
CA ASN A 130 -12.45 -2.72 -9.25
C ASN A 130 -12.32 -2.58 -7.73
N ALA A 131 -11.11 -2.69 -7.20
CA ALA A 131 -10.83 -2.58 -5.78
C ALA A 131 -9.51 -1.84 -5.57
N ALA A 132 -9.41 -1.18 -4.43
CA ALA A 132 -8.17 -0.65 -3.92
C ALA A 132 -7.89 -1.22 -2.53
N ILE A 133 -6.62 -1.42 -2.23
CA ILE A 133 -6.16 -1.86 -0.92
C ILE A 133 -5.43 -0.69 -0.27
N LEU A 134 -5.92 -0.23 0.88
CA LEU A 134 -5.25 0.77 1.69
C LEU A 134 -4.80 0.14 3.01
N ARG A 135 -3.49 0.19 3.27
CA ARG A 135 -2.91 -0.26 4.55
C ARG A 135 -2.70 0.94 5.46
N VAL A 136 -3.40 0.97 6.59
CA VAL A 136 -3.25 2.01 7.60
C VAL A 136 -2.31 1.52 8.69
N ASN A 137 -1.27 2.31 8.96
CA ASN A 137 -0.19 2.01 9.91
C ASN A 137 0.36 0.57 9.76
N PRO A 138 0.73 0.10 8.55
CA PRO A 138 1.27 -1.24 8.38
C PRO A 138 2.47 -1.46 9.32
N PRO A 139 2.57 -2.64 9.96
CA PRO A 139 3.64 -2.95 10.91
C PRO A 139 4.95 -3.34 10.21
N ASP A 140 4.90 -3.67 8.92
CA ASP A 140 6.05 -4.18 8.18
C ASP A 140 7.13 -3.10 8.06
N LEU A 141 8.34 -3.45 8.49
CA LEU A 141 9.52 -2.62 8.34
C LEU A 141 10.32 -3.05 7.10
N PRO A 142 10.84 -2.09 6.34
CA PRO A 142 11.80 -2.39 5.29
C PRO A 142 13.05 -3.07 5.84
N VAL A 143 13.56 -4.06 5.11
CA VAL A 143 14.84 -4.73 5.40
C VAL A 143 15.86 -4.32 4.34
N CYS A 144 17.02 -3.84 4.76
CA CYS A 144 18.09 -3.50 3.82
C CYS A 144 18.56 -4.76 3.07
N PRO A 145 18.49 -4.83 1.74
CA PRO A 145 18.86 -6.04 1.00
C PRO A 145 20.38 -6.30 0.97
N LYS A 146 21.19 -5.36 1.47
CA LYS A 146 22.66 -5.44 1.46
C LYS A 146 23.24 -5.90 2.80
N CYS A 147 22.68 -5.44 3.91
CA CYS A 147 23.20 -5.74 5.26
C CYS A 147 22.16 -6.41 6.16
N ASP A 148 20.96 -6.70 5.66
CA ASP A 148 19.85 -7.37 6.36
C ASP A 148 19.33 -6.65 7.62
N GLU A 149 19.73 -5.40 7.85
CA GLU A 149 19.25 -4.58 8.96
C GLU A 149 17.82 -4.06 8.73
N LEU A 150 17.04 -4.00 9.80
CA LEU A 150 15.73 -3.35 9.81
C LEU A 150 15.88 -1.83 9.68
N LEU A 151 15.19 -1.24 8.72
CA LEU A 151 15.15 0.21 8.58
C LEU A 151 14.08 0.78 9.52
N THR A 152 14.48 1.75 10.33
CA THR A 152 13.61 2.40 11.32
C THR A 152 12.59 3.35 10.68
N GLU A 153 12.90 3.88 9.49
CA GLU A 153 11.96 4.65 8.69
C GLU A 153 10.93 3.75 8.00
N ARG A 154 9.68 4.22 7.93
CA ARG A 154 8.60 3.50 7.26
C ARG A 154 8.57 3.79 5.77
N MET A 155 8.29 2.75 4.98
CA MET A 155 8.04 2.91 3.55
C MET A 155 6.63 3.49 3.33
N THR A 156 6.57 4.64 2.69
CA THR A 156 5.36 5.33 2.27
C THR A 156 5.17 5.14 0.77
N TYR A 157 4.04 4.58 0.34
CA TYR A 157 3.81 4.23 -1.06
C TYR A 157 2.34 4.37 -1.48
N ASP A 158 2.11 4.58 -2.78
CA ASP A 158 0.77 4.70 -3.39
C ASP A 158 0.84 4.49 -4.92
N ASN A 159 -0.17 3.87 -5.53
CA ASN A 159 -0.28 3.71 -6.98
C ASN A 159 -1.71 3.88 -7.54
N GLY A 160 -2.67 4.38 -6.76
CA GLY A 160 -4.07 4.47 -7.19
C GLY A 160 -4.93 3.23 -6.89
N THR A 161 -4.36 2.05 -6.68
CA THR A 161 -5.11 0.82 -6.28
C THR A 161 -4.49 0.11 -5.07
N TYR A 162 -3.30 0.50 -4.66
CA TYR A 162 -2.57 0.00 -3.51
C TYR A 162 -1.78 1.15 -2.90
N GLY A 163 -1.85 1.30 -1.58
CA GLY A 163 -1.09 2.32 -0.89
C GLY A 163 -1.11 2.13 0.61
N CYS A 164 -0.36 2.99 1.29
CA CYS A 164 -0.39 3.07 2.74
C CYS A 164 -0.67 4.49 3.24
N SER A 165 -1.18 4.55 4.46
CA SER A 165 -1.35 5.78 5.22
C SER A 165 -0.83 5.57 6.63
N PHE A 166 -0.18 6.58 7.17
CA PHE A 166 0.29 6.60 8.55
C PHE A 166 -0.46 7.69 9.30
N GLY A 167 -0.58 7.50 10.62
CA GLY A 167 -1.21 8.47 11.49
C GLY A 167 -0.68 9.88 11.29
N THR A 168 -1.55 10.85 11.50
CA THR A 168 -1.17 12.24 11.59
C THR A 168 -0.65 12.44 13.00
N GLU A 169 0.66 12.32 13.19
CA GLU A 169 1.26 12.94 14.38
C GLU A 169 0.93 14.44 14.31
N ASP A 170 0.17 14.92 15.29
CA ASP A 170 0.11 16.34 15.63
C ASP A 170 1.47 16.78 16.20
#